data_AF-A0AAN9V9T1-F1
#
_entry.id   AF-A0AAN9V9T1-F1
#
_cell.length_a   1.000
_cell.length_b   1.000
_cell.length_c   1.000
_cell.angle_alpha   90.00
_cell.angle_beta   90.00
_cell.angle_gamma   90.00
#
_symmetry.space_group_name_H-M   'P 1'
#
loop_
_entity.id
_entity.type
_entity.pdbx_description
1 polymer ?
#
loop_
_entity_poly.entity_id
_entity_poly.type
_entity_poly.pdbx_seq_one_letter_code
_entity_poly.pdbx_strand_id
1 'polypeptide(L)'
;MKMHFLLNLVIFVVMTCLLLHSVLSTMRSGEYKYAEMTSLEPCEDSYENDTWPLSYTFTKNDNDEFVVYFNITLSEDIGENTGINISAQRWFTGSGWKTYYPFDDTNVCENAFIQFPEFTYDMMESIGLPTDKENIENNCPIPAGSYISTPLKLKYHFSKFPELPYGESRLICEITSGGKKKLCLIFVGNVVPEGNGNPFG
;
A
#
# COMPACT_ATOMS: atom_id res chain seq x y z
N MET A 1 -32.49 -45.89 8.77
CA MET A 1 -31.05 -45.69 9.05
C MET A 1 -30.49 -44.46 8.31
N LYS A 2 -31.08 -43.27 8.49
CA LYS A 2 -30.63 -42.00 7.85
C LYS A 2 -30.52 -40.79 8.81
N MET A 3 -30.98 -40.92 10.06
CA MET A 3 -31.01 -39.81 11.02
C MET A 3 -29.67 -39.54 11.72
N HIS A 4 -28.82 -40.56 11.93
CA HIS A 4 -27.52 -40.37 12.59
C HIS A 4 -26.45 -39.70 11.71
N PHE A 5 -26.62 -39.70 10.39
CA PHE A 5 -25.63 -39.10 9.48
C PHE A 5 -25.83 -37.57 9.37
N LEU A 6 -27.08 -37.11 9.39
CA LEU A 6 -27.42 -35.68 9.39
C LEU A 6 -27.03 -34.98 10.70
N LEU A 7 -27.18 -35.64 11.84
CA LEU A 7 -26.82 -35.05 13.14
C LEU A 7 -25.30 -34.83 13.28
N ASN A 8 -24.48 -35.78 12.81
CA ASN A 8 -23.02 -35.63 12.84
C ASN A 8 -22.50 -34.58 11.83
N LEU A 9 -23.17 -34.43 10.68
CA LEU A 9 -22.82 -33.37 9.72
C LEU A 9 -23.10 -31.98 10.27
N VAL A 10 -24.25 -31.79 10.94
CA VAL A 10 -24.62 -30.49 11.55
C VAL A 10 -23.67 -30.13 12.70
N ILE A 11 -23.28 -31.09 13.54
CA ILE A 11 -22.31 -30.86 14.62
C ILE A 11 -20.92 -30.49 14.06
N PHE A 12 -20.50 -31.14 12.96
CA PHE A 12 -19.22 -30.85 12.31
C PHE A 12 -19.19 -29.45 11.65
N VAL A 13 -20.29 -29.04 11.01
CA VAL A 13 -20.45 -27.70 10.41
C VAL A 13 -20.50 -26.62 11.49
N VAL A 14 -21.20 -26.85 12.60
CA VAL A 14 -21.29 -25.89 13.71
C VAL A 14 -19.94 -25.76 14.44
N MET A 15 -19.19 -26.84 14.65
CA MET A 15 -17.83 -26.76 15.22
C MET A 15 -16.83 -26.08 14.28
N THR A 16 -16.91 -26.30 12.97
CA THR A 16 -16.03 -25.60 12.01
C THR A 16 -16.38 -24.12 11.90
N CYS A 17 -17.66 -23.74 11.97
CA CYS A 17 -18.06 -22.33 12.06
C CYS A 17 -17.62 -21.64 13.37
N LEU A 18 -17.66 -22.34 14.51
CA LEU A 18 -17.20 -21.80 15.80
C LEU A 18 -15.67 -21.66 15.89
N LEU A 19 -14.92 -22.57 15.26
CA LEU A 19 -13.45 -22.47 15.16
C LEU A 19 -13.02 -21.41 14.15
N LEU A 20 -13.77 -21.16 13.07
CA LEU A 20 -13.54 -20.01 12.22
C LEU A 20 -13.82 -18.69 12.95
N HIS A 21 -14.85 -18.63 13.82
CA HIS A 21 -15.14 -17.42 14.59
C HIS A 21 -14.06 -17.09 15.63
N SER A 22 -13.41 -18.08 16.25
CA SER A 22 -12.29 -17.85 17.19
C SER A 22 -10.96 -17.50 16.51
N VAL A 23 -10.76 -17.90 15.24
CA VAL A 23 -9.60 -17.50 14.44
C VAL A 23 -9.82 -16.13 13.76
N LEU A 24 -11.06 -15.78 13.41
CA LEU A 24 -11.40 -14.46 12.84
C LEU A 24 -11.52 -13.34 13.89
N SER A 25 -11.66 -13.68 15.19
CA SER A 25 -11.75 -12.69 16.28
C SER A 25 -10.40 -12.32 16.92
N THR A 26 -9.28 -12.89 16.46
CA THR A 26 -7.92 -12.53 16.93
C THR A 26 -7.21 -11.49 16.06
N MET A 27 -7.85 -10.96 15.01
CA MET A 27 -7.37 -9.79 14.28
C MET A 27 -8.47 -8.73 14.12
N ARG A 28 -9.09 -8.32 15.24
CA ARG A 28 -9.51 -6.92 15.34
C ARG A 28 -8.28 -6.15 15.78
N SER A 29 -7.54 -5.57 14.83
CA SER A 29 -6.67 -4.46 15.24
C SER A 29 -7.61 -3.37 15.74
N GLY A 30 -7.42 -2.92 16.98
CA GLY A 30 -8.14 -1.76 17.47
C GLY A 30 -7.84 -0.52 16.63
N GLU A 31 -8.42 0.62 17.02
CA GLU A 31 -8.04 1.91 16.44
C GLU A 31 -6.50 2.06 16.52
N TYR A 32 -5.86 2.33 15.37
CA TYR A 32 -4.42 2.55 15.29
C TYR A 32 -4.16 4.04 15.12
N LYS A 33 -3.18 4.56 15.87
CA LYS A 33 -2.93 6.00 15.92
C LYS A 33 -2.19 6.49 14.67
N TYR A 34 -1.26 5.69 14.17
CA TYR A 34 -0.44 5.94 12.98
C TYR A 34 0.37 4.70 12.61
N ALA A 35 0.86 4.64 11.36
CA ALA A 35 2.02 3.81 11.03
C ALA A 35 3.25 4.70 10.95
N GLU A 36 4.31 4.35 11.67
CA GLU A 36 5.58 5.04 11.64
C GLU A 36 6.42 4.47 10.51
N MET A 37 6.57 5.20 9.41
CA MET A 37 7.46 4.76 8.34
C MET A 37 8.92 4.94 8.76
N THR A 38 9.68 3.87 8.62
CA THR A 38 11.09 3.79 9.00
C THR A 38 12.00 3.86 7.79
N SER A 39 11.59 3.28 6.65
CA SER A 39 12.37 3.35 5.42
C SER A 39 11.50 3.35 4.16
N LEU A 40 12.10 3.85 3.08
CA LEU A 40 11.63 3.74 1.70
C LEU A 40 12.78 3.19 0.89
N GLU A 41 12.59 2.05 0.23
CA GLU A 41 13.64 1.29 -0.46
C GLU A 41 13.14 0.83 -1.84
N PRO A 42 13.98 0.77 -2.88
CA PRO A 42 13.62 0.09 -4.11
C PRO A 42 13.61 -1.43 -3.90
N CYS A 43 12.81 -2.17 -4.67
CA CYS A 43 12.88 -3.63 -4.70
C CYS A 43 14.20 -4.10 -5.34
N GLU A 44 14.68 -5.30 -4.99
CA GLU A 44 15.97 -5.84 -5.48
C GLU A 44 16.07 -5.88 -7.02
N ASP A 45 14.95 -6.07 -7.71
CA ASP A 45 14.83 -6.14 -9.17
C ASP A 45 14.61 -4.76 -9.85
N SER A 46 14.59 -3.67 -9.09
CA SER A 46 14.35 -2.31 -9.62
C SER A 46 15.52 -1.74 -10.43
N TYR A 47 16.59 -2.50 -10.62
CA TYR A 47 17.80 -2.07 -11.35
C TYR A 47 17.92 -2.70 -12.74
N GLU A 48 16.88 -3.38 -13.22
CA GLU A 48 16.85 -3.93 -14.58
C GLU A 48 16.71 -2.82 -15.65
N ASN A 49 17.21 -3.09 -16.86
CA ASN A 49 17.35 -2.12 -17.95
C ASN A 49 16.05 -1.46 -18.45
N ASP A 50 14.88 -2.00 -18.08
CA ASP A 50 13.56 -1.52 -18.52
C ASP A 50 12.80 -0.75 -17.42
N THR A 51 13.45 -0.45 -16.29
CA THR A 51 12.86 0.29 -15.16
C THR A 51 12.95 1.80 -15.37
N TRP A 52 11.97 2.54 -14.81
CA TRP A 52 11.99 3.99 -14.77
C TRP A 52 12.99 4.46 -13.72
N PRO A 53 14.02 5.24 -14.11
CA PRO A 53 14.97 5.76 -13.15
C PRO A 53 14.26 6.63 -12.12
N LEU A 54 14.40 6.27 -10.84
CA LEU A 54 13.88 7.01 -9.70
C LEU A 54 15.02 7.32 -8.75
N SER A 55 15.17 8.60 -8.42
CA SER A 55 15.99 9.05 -7.30
C SER A 55 15.09 9.76 -6.30
N TYR A 56 15.28 9.51 -5.01
CA TYR A 56 14.47 10.14 -3.98
C TYR A 56 15.30 10.48 -2.74
N THR A 57 14.83 11.48 -2.02
CA THR A 57 15.30 11.83 -0.68
C THR A 57 14.10 11.74 0.25
N PHE A 58 14.30 11.05 1.35
CA PHE A 58 13.30 10.79 2.35
C PHE A 58 13.76 11.39 3.67
N THR A 59 12.92 12.24 4.29
CA THR A 59 13.23 12.86 5.58
C THR A 59 12.02 12.83 6.50
N LYS A 60 12.20 12.32 7.72
CA LYS A 60 11.22 12.44 8.81
C LYS A 60 11.44 13.78 9.51
N ASN A 61 10.39 14.57 9.71
CA ASN A 61 10.46 15.79 10.52
C ASN A 61 9.97 15.55 11.96
N ASP A 62 10.18 16.54 12.83
CA ASP A 62 9.85 16.45 14.27
C ASP A 62 8.35 16.33 14.58
N ASN A 63 7.47 16.57 13.59
CA ASN A 63 6.02 16.49 13.73
C ASN A 63 5.43 15.18 13.19
N ASP A 64 6.25 14.14 13.05
CA ASP A 64 5.88 12.86 12.39
C ASP A 64 5.34 13.04 10.96
N GLU A 65 5.66 14.17 10.31
CA GLU A 65 5.37 14.40 8.89
C GLU A 65 6.60 13.98 8.07
N PHE A 66 6.32 13.26 6.98
CA PHE A 66 7.35 12.75 6.10
C PHE A 66 7.43 13.63 4.88
N VAL A 67 8.64 14.04 4.55
CA VAL A 67 8.92 14.86 3.38
C VAL A 67 9.68 14.01 2.38
N VAL A 68 9.07 13.81 1.23
CA VAL A 68 9.66 13.08 0.11
C VAL A 68 9.98 14.07 -1.00
N TYR A 69 11.21 14.02 -1.50
CA TYR A 69 11.60 14.62 -2.76
C TYR A 69 11.94 13.50 -3.71
N PHE A 70 11.49 13.57 -4.95
CA PHE A 70 11.85 12.59 -5.95
C PHE A 70 12.06 13.20 -7.32
N ASN A 71 12.90 12.53 -8.10
CA ASN A 71 13.09 12.79 -9.52
C ASN A 71 12.93 11.46 -10.25
N ILE A 72 11.94 11.40 -11.12
CA ILE A 72 11.58 10.21 -11.90
C ILE A 72 11.58 10.54 -13.39
N THR A 73 12.04 9.61 -14.22
CA THR A 73 11.93 9.73 -15.69
C THR A 73 11.09 8.59 -16.24
N LEU A 74 9.93 8.94 -16.79
CA LEU A 74 8.98 8.03 -17.43
C LEU A 74 9.39 7.87 -18.89
N SER A 75 9.65 6.63 -19.31
CA SER A 75 10.00 6.31 -20.71
C SER A 75 8.78 6.23 -21.63
N GLU A 76 7.59 6.16 -21.06
CA GLU A 76 6.30 6.00 -21.71
C GLU A 76 5.21 6.66 -20.86
N ASP A 77 4.05 6.93 -21.47
CA ASP A 77 2.92 7.50 -20.77
C ASP A 77 2.35 6.52 -19.73
N ILE A 78 2.00 7.00 -18.55
CA ILE A 78 1.19 6.25 -17.58
C ILE A 78 -0.27 6.43 -17.99
N GLY A 79 -0.91 5.35 -18.41
CA GLY A 79 -2.27 5.37 -18.92
C GLY A 79 -3.01 4.05 -18.69
N GLU A 80 -3.97 3.74 -19.55
CA GLU A 80 -4.84 2.55 -19.45
C GLU A 80 -4.07 1.22 -19.51
N ASN A 81 -2.85 1.21 -20.04
CA ASN A 81 -1.99 0.02 -20.16
C ASN A 81 -0.98 -0.11 -19.01
N THR A 82 -1.06 0.77 -18.01
CA THR A 82 -0.18 0.78 -16.86
C THR A 82 -0.90 0.17 -15.66
N GLY A 83 -0.38 -0.96 -15.18
CA GLY A 83 -0.89 -1.64 -13.99
C GLY A 83 -0.17 -1.22 -12.71
N ILE A 84 -0.80 -1.46 -11.57
CA ILE A 84 -0.24 -1.30 -10.25
C ILE A 84 -0.54 -2.53 -9.40
N ASN A 85 0.48 -3.04 -8.72
CA ASN A 85 0.36 -4.10 -7.73
C ASN A 85 0.76 -3.54 -6.36
N ILE A 86 -0.13 -3.63 -5.38
CA ILE A 86 0.12 -3.20 -4.00
C ILE A 86 0.00 -4.42 -3.10
N SER A 87 1.06 -4.71 -2.34
CA SER A 87 1.10 -5.80 -1.37
C SER A 87 1.45 -5.26 0.02
N ALA A 88 0.47 -5.22 0.92
CA ALA A 88 0.75 -4.94 2.33
C ALA A 88 1.11 -6.25 3.05
N GLN A 89 2.24 -6.25 3.75
CA GLN A 89 2.79 -7.41 4.45
C GLN A 89 3.14 -7.05 5.90
N ARG A 90 3.05 -8.03 6.81
CA ARG A 90 3.51 -7.89 8.20
C ARG A 90 4.52 -8.97 8.54
N TRP A 91 5.50 -8.61 9.35
CA TRP A 91 6.50 -9.54 9.87
C TRP A 91 5.95 -10.35 11.05
N PHE A 92 6.19 -11.66 11.02
CA PHE A 92 5.86 -12.58 12.11
C PHE A 92 7.11 -13.32 12.56
N THR A 93 7.41 -13.24 13.85
CA THR A 93 8.46 -14.03 14.47
C THR A 93 8.29 -15.51 14.11
N GLY A 94 9.32 -16.09 13.49
CA GLY A 94 9.36 -17.50 13.08
C GLY A 94 8.69 -17.85 11.76
N SER A 95 7.91 -16.95 11.14
CA SER A 95 7.29 -17.21 9.82
C SER A 95 7.55 -16.13 8.76
N GLY A 96 8.24 -15.05 9.12
CA GLY A 96 8.66 -14.00 8.21
C GLY A 96 7.51 -13.10 7.75
N TRP A 97 7.65 -12.52 6.57
CA TRP A 97 6.65 -11.64 5.95
C TRP A 97 5.42 -12.44 5.50
N LYS A 98 4.23 -11.98 5.88
CA LYS A 98 2.94 -12.50 5.39
C LYS A 98 2.12 -11.39 4.75
N THR A 99 1.50 -11.68 3.62
CA THR A 99 0.63 -10.73 2.91
C THR A 99 -0.75 -10.65 3.54
N TYR A 100 -1.25 -9.42 3.72
CA TYR A 100 -2.56 -9.10 4.29
C TYR A 100 -3.49 -8.48 3.26
N TYR A 101 -2.93 -7.65 2.39
CA TYR A 101 -3.70 -6.92 1.39
C TYR A 101 -2.99 -7.03 0.05
N PRO A 102 -3.41 -7.99 -0.81
CA PRO A 102 -3.07 -7.97 -2.21
C PRO A 102 -4.07 -7.09 -2.96
N PHE A 103 -3.57 -6.09 -3.66
CA PHE A 103 -4.31 -5.30 -4.63
C PHE A 103 -3.53 -5.35 -5.95
N ASP A 104 -4.24 -5.63 -7.03
CA ASP A 104 -3.65 -5.76 -8.36
C ASP A 104 -4.63 -5.17 -9.34
N ASP A 105 -4.18 -4.18 -10.10
CA ASP A 105 -4.99 -3.48 -11.09
C ASP A 105 -4.19 -3.29 -12.37
N THR A 106 -4.84 -3.53 -13.51
CA THR A 106 -4.20 -3.36 -14.82
C THR A 106 -4.34 -1.95 -15.38
N ASN A 107 -5.15 -1.09 -14.74
CA ASN A 107 -5.40 0.29 -15.13
C ASN A 107 -5.29 1.23 -13.92
N VAL A 108 -4.08 1.76 -13.70
CA VAL A 108 -3.77 2.67 -12.60
C VAL A 108 -4.61 3.96 -12.64
N CYS A 109 -4.98 4.41 -13.83
CA CYS A 109 -5.74 5.65 -14.05
C CYS A 109 -7.21 5.52 -13.64
N GLU A 110 -7.86 4.41 -13.96
CA GLU A 110 -9.28 4.21 -13.63
C GLU A 110 -9.49 3.84 -12.17
N ASN A 111 -8.62 3.04 -11.57
CA ASN A 111 -8.96 2.39 -10.30
C ASN A 111 -8.08 2.83 -9.13
N ALA A 112 -6.77 2.94 -9.33
CA ALA A 112 -5.85 3.22 -8.24
C ALA A 112 -5.91 4.69 -7.80
N PHE A 113 -6.00 5.60 -8.77
CA PHE A 113 -6.14 7.04 -8.49
C PHE A 113 -7.47 7.36 -7.82
N ILE A 114 -8.53 6.62 -8.14
CA ILE A 114 -9.84 6.77 -7.49
C ILE A 114 -9.83 6.22 -6.05
N GLN A 115 -9.05 5.17 -5.77
CA GLN A 115 -8.96 4.61 -4.41
C GLN A 115 -8.16 5.51 -3.46
N PHE A 116 -7.14 6.21 -3.96
CA PHE A 116 -6.27 7.08 -3.15
C PHE A 116 -6.21 8.53 -3.69
N PRO A 117 -7.35 9.23 -3.81
CA PRO A 117 -7.42 10.47 -4.59
C PRO A 117 -6.63 11.62 -3.97
N GLU A 118 -6.56 11.69 -2.63
CA GLU A 118 -5.76 12.69 -1.92
C GLU A 118 -4.25 12.49 -2.18
N PHE A 119 -3.77 11.25 -2.08
CA PHE A 119 -2.37 10.92 -2.35
C PHE A 119 -2.01 11.18 -3.81
N THR A 120 -2.88 10.76 -4.75
CA THR A 120 -2.67 11.01 -6.18
C THR A 120 -2.62 12.50 -6.48
N TYR A 121 -3.53 13.29 -5.92
CA TYR A 121 -3.54 14.74 -6.07
C TYR A 121 -2.23 15.35 -5.58
N ASP A 122 -1.84 15.08 -4.33
CA ASP A 122 -0.64 15.65 -3.74
C ASP A 122 0.61 15.25 -4.54
N MET A 123 0.67 14.00 -5.03
CA MET A 123 1.74 13.52 -5.89
C MET A 123 1.79 14.28 -7.23
N MET A 124 0.68 14.38 -7.95
CA MET A 124 0.62 15.05 -9.25
C MET A 124 0.91 16.55 -9.14
N GLU A 125 0.34 17.21 -8.13
CA GLU A 125 0.64 18.61 -7.81
C GLU A 125 2.13 18.78 -7.51
N SER A 126 2.73 17.85 -6.76
CA SER A 126 4.15 17.94 -6.40
C SER A 126 5.07 17.94 -7.62
N ILE A 127 4.71 17.27 -8.71
CA ILE A 127 5.47 17.21 -9.97
C ILE A 127 5.00 18.25 -11.01
N GLY A 128 4.13 19.18 -10.61
CA GLY A 128 3.68 20.29 -11.46
C GLY A 128 2.71 19.88 -12.56
N LEU A 129 2.06 18.73 -12.44
CA LEU A 129 0.98 18.35 -13.35
C LEU A 129 -0.31 19.05 -12.94
N PRO A 130 -1.10 19.57 -13.89
CA PRO A 130 -2.41 20.11 -13.58
C PRO A 130 -3.30 18.99 -13.05
N THR A 131 -3.93 19.26 -11.91
CA THR A 131 -4.80 18.29 -11.23
C THR A 131 -6.19 18.87 -11.06
N ASP A 132 -7.18 18.22 -11.63
CA ASP A 132 -8.57 18.38 -11.24
C ASP A 132 -8.87 17.47 -10.04
N LYS A 133 -9.23 18.05 -8.89
CA LYS A 133 -9.63 17.29 -7.69
C LYS A 133 -10.99 16.61 -7.85
N GLU A 134 -11.86 17.20 -8.67
CA GLU A 134 -13.23 16.73 -8.85
C GLU A 134 -13.31 15.63 -9.91
N ASN A 135 -12.34 15.58 -10.83
CA ASN A 135 -12.27 14.61 -11.93
C ASN A 135 -10.86 14.05 -12.08
N ILE A 136 -10.42 13.24 -11.12
CA ILE A 136 -9.04 12.73 -11.07
C ILE A 136 -8.68 11.84 -12.27
N GLU A 137 -9.68 11.19 -12.86
CA GLU A 137 -9.57 10.39 -14.07
C GLU A 137 -9.09 11.23 -15.28
N ASN A 138 -9.39 12.53 -15.31
CA ASN A 138 -8.96 13.44 -16.38
C ASN A 138 -7.48 13.83 -16.28
N ASN A 139 -6.82 13.53 -15.15
CA ASN A 139 -5.38 13.78 -14.98
C ASN A 139 -4.53 12.67 -15.62
N CYS A 140 -5.17 11.66 -16.22
CA CYS A 140 -4.53 10.66 -17.05
C CYS A 140 -4.78 10.91 -18.56
N PRO A 141 -3.86 10.49 -19.44
CA PRO A 141 -2.58 9.85 -19.12
C PRO A 141 -1.55 10.84 -18.56
N ILE A 142 -0.64 10.38 -17.71
CA ILE A 142 0.56 11.14 -17.33
C ILE A 142 1.58 10.96 -18.45
N PRO A 143 2.00 12.01 -19.16
CA PRO A 143 2.91 11.86 -20.30
C PRO A 143 4.29 11.30 -19.92
N ALA A 144 4.98 10.72 -20.89
CA ALA A 144 6.41 10.42 -20.77
C ALA A 144 7.20 11.71 -20.54
N GLY A 145 8.22 11.66 -19.68
CA GLY A 145 9.02 12.83 -19.34
C GLY A 145 9.80 12.68 -18.04
N SER A 146 10.62 13.69 -17.74
CA SER A 146 11.34 13.79 -16.47
C SER A 146 10.60 14.75 -15.54
N TYR A 147 10.33 14.27 -14.35
CA TYR A 147 9.56 14.96 -13.32
C TYR A 147 10.40 15.13 -12.08
N ILE A 148 10.47 16.35 -11.56
CA ILE A 148 11.13 16.67 -10.30
C ILE A 148 10.05 17.15 -9.36
N SER A 149 9.90 16.45 -8.24
CA SER A 149 8.92 16.82 -7.23
C SER A 149 9.40 18.04 -6.44
N THR A 150 8.45 18.90 -6.10
CA THR A 150 8.52 19.75 -4.91
C THR A 150 8.38 18.87 -3.65
N PRO A 151 8.64 19.39 -2.43
CA PRO A 151 8.52 18.58 -1.22
C PRO A 151 7.11 18.02 -1.05
N LEU A 152 6.95 16.71 -1.21
CA LEU A 152 5.71 15.99 -0.98
C LEU A 152 5.59 15.67 0.51
N LYS A 153 4.62 16.31 1.17
CA LYS A 153 4.35 16.13 2.61
C LYS A 153 3.33 15.03 2.80
N LEU A 154 3.79 13.87 3.23
CA LEU A 154 2.93 12.74 3.52
C LEU A 154 2.48 12.83 4.98
N LYS A 155 1.21 13.16 5.17
CA LYS A 155 0.51 13.01 6.45
C LYS A 155 -0.23 11.69 6.43
N TYR A 156 0.14 10.79 7.33
CA TYR A 156 -0.45 9.45 7.36
C TYR A 156 -1.91 9.47 7.81
N HIS A 157 -2.82 9.52 6.84
CA HIS A 157 -4.19 9.09 7.05
C HIS A 157 -4.35 7.66 6.51
N PHE A 158 -3.78 6.70 7.23
CA PHE A 158 -3.99 5.27 6.94
C PHE A 158 -5.44 4.83 7.15
N SER A 159 -6.34 5.70 7.61
CA SER A 159 -7.76 5.41 7.86
C SER A 159 -8.52 4.79 6.68
N LYS A 160 -7.99 4.88 5.45
CA LYS A 160 -8.56 4.24 4.25
C LYS A 160 -7.95 2.87 3.92
N PHE A 161 -6.81 2.51 4.52
CA PHE A 161 -6.26 1.16 4.38
C PHE A 161 -7.04 0.19 5.27
N PRO A 162 -7.28 -1.05 4.81
CA PRO A 162 -7.84 -2.08 5.67
C PRO A 162 -6.96 -2.22 6.91
N GLU A 163 -7.63 -2.41 8.05
CA GLU A 163 -7.06 -2.64 9.37
C GLU A 163 -5.74 -3.42 9.30
N LEU A 164 -4.61 -2.70 9.40
CA LEU A 164 -3.29 -3.31 9.37
C LEU A 164 -2.96 -3.83 10.77
N PRO A 165 -2.56 -5.11 10.89
CA PRO A 165 -2.21 -5.65 12.18
C PRO A 165 -0.94 -4.98 12.76
N TYR A 166 -0.90 -4.78 14.08
CA TYR A 166 0.18 -4.06 14.77
C TYR A 166 1.59 -4.62 14.57
N GLY A 167 2.59 -3.75 14.55
CA GLY A 167 4.01 -4.11 14.46
C GLY A 167 4.61 -3.86 13.08
N GLU A 168 5.78 -4.45 12.86
CA GLU A 168 6.58 -4.23 11.66
C GLU A 168 5.84 -4.70 10.39
N SER A 169 5.63 -3.76 9.49
CA SER A 169 4.85 -3.90 8.27
C SER A 169 5.61 -3.30 7.10
N ARG A 170 5.35 -3.80 5.89
CA ARG A 170 5.83 -3.18 4.67
C ARG A 170 4.75 -3.14 3.61
N LEU A 171 4.74 -2.08 2.81
CA LEU A 171 3.91 -1.93 1.63
C LEU A 171 4.83 -2.04 0.41
N ILE A 172 4.56 -2.99 -0.47
CA ILE A 172 5.28 -3.14 -1.74
C ILE A 172 4.37 -2.57 -2.82
N CYS A 173 4.84 -1.58 -3.56
CA CYS A 173 4.13 -0.96 -4.68
C CYS A 173 4.92 -1.21 -5.97
N GLU A 174 4.35 -1.97 -6.88
CA GLU A 174 4.93 -2.26 -8.19
C GLU A 174 4.10 -1.60 -9.28
N ILE A 175 4.73 -0.89 -10.20
CA ILE A 175 4.10 -0.37 -11.42
C ILE A 175 4.55 -1.24 -12.59
N THR A 176 3.60 -1.64 -13.44
CA THR A 176 3.86 -2.42 -14.64
C THR A 176 3.36 -1.69 -15.88
N SER A 177 4.08 -1.80 -17.00
CA SER A 177 3.59 -1.36 -18.31
C SER A 177 4.02 -2.37 -19.37
N GLY A 178 3.10 -2.74 -20.26
CA GLY A 178 3.34 -3.77 -21.28
C GLY A 178 3.74 -5.13 -20.70
N GLY A 179 3.22 -5.47 -19.51
CA GLY A 179 3.54 -6.72 -18.79
C GLY A 179 4.94 -6.77 -18.18
N LYS A 180 5.68 -5.66 -18.18
CA LYS A 180 7.00 -5.54 -17.54
C LYS A 180 6.92 -4.64 -16.32
N LYS A 181 7.67 -4.97 -15.28
CA LYS A 181 7.87 -4.11 -14.10
C LYS A 181 8.65 -2.87 -14.52
N LYS A 182 8.14 -1.69 -14.13
CA LYS A 182 8.70 -0.37 -14.44
C LYS A 182 9.20 0.35 -13.21
N LEU A 183 8.54 0.17 -12.07
CA LEU A 183 8.95 0.74 -10.80
C LEU A 183 8.56 -0.22 -9.69
N CYS A 184 9.38 -0.34 -8.65
CA CYS A 184 9.05 -1.12 -7.46
C CYS A 184 9.62 -0.47 -6.21
N LEU A 185 8.75 -0.16 -5.26
CA LEU A 185 9.08 0.52 -4.01
C LEU A 185 8.57 -0.28 -2.83
N ILE A 186 9.36 -0.32 -1.77
CA ILE A 186 9.04 -0.92 -0.47
C ILE A 186 9.04 0.20 0.56
N PHE A 187 7.86 0.44 1.14
CA PHE A 187 7.69 1.32 2.29
C PHE A 187 7.67 0.45 3.53
N VAL A 188 8.63 0.62 4.45
CA VAL A 188 8.70 -0.15 5.70
C VAL A 188 8.30 0.75 6.86
N GLY A 189 7.52 0.22 7.79
CA GLY A 189 7.13 0.96 8.98
C GLY A 189 6.54 0.08 10.09
N ASN A 190 6.18 0.70 11.20
CA ASN A 190 5.56 0.04 12.35
C ASN A 190 4.14 0.56 12.56
N VAL A 191 3.15 -0.33 12.58
CA VAL A 191 1.76 0.03 12.91
C VAL A 191 1.59 0.03 14.42
N VAL A 192 1.22 1.19 15.00
CA VAL A 192 1.17 1.41 16.46
C VAL A 192 -0.28 1.54 16.95
N PRO A 193 -0.68 0.82 18.02
CA PRO A 193 -2.02 0.94 18.62
C PRO A 193 -2.29 2.34 19.18
N GLU A 194 -3.54 2.79 19.05
CA GLU A 194 -4.01 3.99 19.74
C GLU A 194 -4.14 3.72 21.25
N GLY A 195 -3.57 4.61 22.07
CA GLY A 195 -3.77 4.60 23.52
C GLY A 195 -2.64 4.03 24.40
N ASN A 196 -1.57 3.46 23.84
CA ASN A 196 -0.38 3.14 24.63
C ASN A 196 0.67 4.23 24.42
N GLY A 197 1.06 4.92 25.50
CA GLY A 197 2.27 5.73 25.50
C GLY A 197 3.43 4.91 24.94
N ASN A 198 4.30 5.57 24.18
CA ASN A 198 5.44 4.95 23.49
C ASN A 198 6.08 3.86 24.40
N PRO A 199 5.99 2.56 24.08
CA PRO A 199 6.58 1.52 24.92
C PRO A 199 8.12 1.57 24.91
N PHE A 200 8.69 2.41 24.05
CA PHE A 200 10.12 2.71 23.93
C PHE A 200 10.49 4.12 24.41
N GLY A 201 9.55 4.85 25.04
CA GLY A 201 9.76 6.18 25.63
C GLY A 201 10.09 6.14 27.11
#